data_AF-A0A1Q3YZ92-F1
#
_entry.id   AF-A0A1Q3YZ92-F1
#
_cell.length_a   1.000
_cell.length_b   1.000
_cell.length_c   1.000
_cell.angle_alpha   90.00
_cell.angle_beta   90.00
_cell.angle_gamma   90.00
#
_symmetry.space_group_name_H-M   'P 1'
#
loop_
_entity.id
_entity.type
_entity.pdbx_description
1 polymer ?
#
loop_
_entity_poly.entity_id
_entity_poly.type
_entity_poly.pdbx_seq_one_letter_code
_entity_poly.pdbx_strand_id
1 'polypeptide(L)'
;MSALVLFASPAPAVLAVPMCDGPPFDHFNADGTPAYDEIGAAENAERRLRARGIDANMTRFWNGCIQTFVDDGSGHQQMKFYDYDSLRELR
;
A
#
# COMPACT_ATOMS: atom_id res chain seq x y z
N MET A 1 -4.34 -54.58 5.28
CA MET A 1 -4.01 -53.53 4.28
C MET A 1 -4.66 -52.25 4.77
N SER A 2 -3.91 -51.37 5.44
CA SER A 2 -4.44 -50.07 5.89
C SER A 2 -3.96 -48.98 4.95
N ALA A 3 -4.89 -48.37 4.23
CA ALA A 3 -4.63 -47.20 3.40
C ALA A 3 -4.69 -45.94 4.27
N LEU A 4 -3.54 -45.28 4.44
CA LEU A 4 -3.48 -43.94 5.04
C LEU A 4 -3.97 -42.92 4.00
N VAL A 5 -5.13 -42.33 4.26
CA VAL A 5 -5.64 -41.20 3.48
C VAL A 5 -4.97 -39.93 4.00
N LEU A 6 -4.07 -39.37 3.18
CA LEU A 6 -3.47 -38.05 3.42
C LEU A 6 -4.52 -36.98 3.11
N PHE A 7 -5.10 -36.38 4.15
CA PHE A 7 -5.85 -35.14 4.02
C PHE A 7 -4.87 -34.00 3.73
N ALA A 8 -4.78 -33.59 2.47
CA ALA A 8 -4.10 -32.35 2.10
C ALA A 8 -4.96 -31.18 2.58
N SER A 9 -4.61 -30.59 3.72
CA SER A 9 -5.20 -29.33 4.16
C SER A 9 -4.76 -28.21 3.18
N PRO A 10 -5.69 -27.45 2.57
CA PRO A 10 -5.30 -26.27 1.80
C PRO A 10 -4.73 -25.25 2.77
N ALA A 11 -3.45 -24.89 2.59
CA ALA A 11 -2.85 -23.79 3.31
C ALA A 11 -3.64 -22.50 2.96
N PRO A 12 -4.00 -21.65 3.93
CA PRO A 12 -4.61 -20.38 3.63
C PRO A 12 -3.64 -19.57 2.77
N ALA A 13 -4.10 -19.12 1.60
CA ALA A 13 -3.37 -18.16 0.79
C ALA A 13 -3.30 -16.85 1.59
N VAL A 14 -2.21 -16.64 2.32
CA VAL A 14 -1.87 -15.33 2.85
C VAL A 14 -1.59 -14.48 1.62
N LEU A 15 -2.55 -13.64 1.23
CA LEU A 15 -2.33 -12.62 0.20
C LEU A 15 -1.12 -11.81 0.67
N ALA A 16 0.03 -12.02 0.04
CA ALA A 16 1.26 -11.35 0.39
C ALA A 16 1.07 -9.86 0.09
N VAL A 17 0.80 -9.08 1.14
CA VAL A 17 0.70 -7.63 1.00
C VAL A 17 2.12 -7.07 0.94
N PRO A 18 2.45 -6.21 -0.04
CA PRO A 18 3.80 -5.71 -0.19
C PRO A 18 4.28 -4.97 1.06
N MET A 19 5.59 -5.03 1.31
CA MET A 19 6.29 -4.25 2.33
C MET A 19 7.25 -3.29 1.61
N CYS A 20 7.26 -2.03 2.03
CA CYS A 20 8.09 -0.98 1.45
C CYS A 20 8.82 -0.21 2.54
N ASP A 21 9.89 0.47 2.14
CA ASP A 21 10.43 1.57 2.93
C ASP A 21 9.45 2.74 2.83
N GLY A 22 8.82 3.05 3.96
CA GLY A 22 7.82 4.11 4.05
C GLY A 22 8.43 5.52 4.03
N PRO A 23 7.59 6.56 4.02
CA PRO A 23 8.05 7.93 4.11
C PRO A 23 9.09 8.12 5.23
N PRO A 24 10.18 8.87 4.99
CA PRO A 24 11.09 9.25 6.07
C PRO A 24 10.31 10.13 7.04
N PHE A 25 10.14 9.67 8.27
CA PHE A 25 9.51 10.43 9.35
C PHE A 25 10.57 11.24 10.11
N ASP A 26 11.41 11.98 9.37
CA ASP A 26 12.56 12.73 9.89
C ASP A 26 12.22 14.16 10.32
N HIS A 27 10.97 14.58 10.12
CA HIS A 27 10.44 15.79 10.73
C HIS A 27 10.09 15.53 12.20
N PHE A 28 10.57 16.42 13.07
CA PHE A 28 10.26 16.39 14.50
C PHE A 28 9.46 17.64 14.87
N ASN A 29 8.47 17.45 15.74
CA ASN A 29 7.78 18.54 16.42
C ASN A 29 8.77 19.30 17.32
N ALA A 30 8.38 20.48 17.79
CA ALA A 30 9.20 21.30 18.70
C ALA A 30 9.56 20.58 20.02
N ASP A 31 8.84 19.52 20.37
CA ASP A 31 9.09 18.67 21.54
C ASP A 31 10.02 17.47 21.26
N GLY A 32 10.54 17.35 20.03
CA GLY A 32 11.43 16.26 19.62
C GLY A 32 10.72 14.94 19.32
N THR A 33 9.39 14.90 19.26
CA THR A 33 8.63 13.74 18.77
C THR A 33 8.57 13.73 17.25
N PRO A 34 8.56 12.57 16.58
CA PRO A 34 8.31 12.53 15.14
C PRO A 34 6.99 13.24 14.81
N ALA A 35 7.05 14.23 13.93
CA ALA A 35 5.88 14.91 13.40
C ALA A 35 5.17 13.95 12.42
N TYR A 36 4.41 13.03 12.98
CA TYR A 36 3.63 12.05 12.21
C TYR A 36 2.37 12.71 11.67
N ASP A 37 2.42 13.17 10.41
CA ASP A 37 1.23 13.59 9.66
C ASP A 37 0.94 12.60 8.52
N GLU A 38 0.33 11.47 8.88
CA GLU A 38 -0.08 10.43 7.91
C GLU A 38 -1.05 10.97 6.86
N ILE A 39 -1.93 11.90 7.27
CA ILE A 39 -2.94 12.48 6.40
C ILE A 39 -2.27 13.36 5.34
N GLY A 40 -1.43 14.30 5.74
CA GLY A 40 -0.69 15.16 4.82
C GLY A 40 0.27 14.37 3.91
N ALA A 41 0.91 13.32 4.45
CA ALA A 41 1.75 12.43 3.65
C ALA A 41 0.94 11.63 2.63
N ALA A 42 -0.25 11.15 2.99
CA ALA A 42 -1.12 10.38 2.10
C ALA A 42 -1.71 11.28 1.00
N GLU A 43 -2.14 12.49 1.35
CA GLU A 43 -2.58 13.50 0.37
C GLU A 43 -1.45 13.87 -0.59
N ASN A 44 -0.22 13.99 -0.09
CA ASN A 44 0.95 14.24 -0.93
C ASN A 44 1.21 13.07 -1.90
N ALA A 45 1.16 11.83 -1.40
CA ALA A 45 1.28 10.64 -2.22
C ALA A 45 0.19 10.56 -3.30
N GLU A 46 -1.06 10.87 -2.96
CA GLU A 46 -2.18 10.92 -3.91
C GLU A 46 -1.92 11.95 -5.03
N ARG A 47 -1.49 13.17 -4.66
CA ARG A 47 -1.12 14.21 -5.63
C ARG A 47 0.01 13.76 -6.54
N ARG A 48 1.04 13.10 -5.99
CA ARG A 48 2.18 12.59 -6.76
C ARG A 48 1.77 11.50 -7.76
N LEU A 49 0.86 10.61 -7.38
CA LEU A 49 0.30 9.58 -8.28
C LEU A 49 -0.55 10.22 -9.39
N ARG A 50 -1.44 11.15 -9.05
CA ARG A 50 -2.25 11.89 -10.03
C ARG A 50 -1.40 12.70 -11.00
N ALA A 51 -0.30 13.28 -10.55
CA ALA A 51 0.66 13.97 -11.42
C ALA A 51 1.32 13.05 -12.47
N ARG A 52 1.29 11.72 -12.25
CA ARG A 52 1.73 10.71 -13.23
C ARG A 52 0.60 10.16 -14.10
N GLY A 53 -0.61 10.72 -14.00
CA GLY A 53 -1.79 10.27 -14.74
C GLY A 53 -2.48 9.04 -14.13
N ILE A 54 -2.19 8.70 -12.87
CA ILE A 54 -2.88 7.64 -12.15
C ILE A 54 -4.05 8.26 -11.39
N ASP A 55 -5.29 7.84 -11.66
CA ASP A 55 -6.49 8.33 -10.97
C ASP A 55 -6.62 7.71 -9.57
N ALA A 56 -5.69 8.08 -8.70
CA ALA A 56 -5.58 7.63 -7.32
C ALA A 56 -6.58 8.34 -6.42
N ASN A 57 -7.23 7.58 -5.54
CA ASN A 57 -8.25 8.03 -4.60
C ASN A 57 -8.15 7.25 -3.28
N MET A 58 -8.57 7.88 -2.17
CA MET A 58 -8.57 7.27 -0.83
C MET A 58 -7.20 6.68 -0.46
N THR A 59 -6.16 7.46 -0.74
CA THR A 59 -4.77 7.04 -0.52
C THR A 59 -4.45 6.95 0.96
N ARG A 60 -3.71 5.92 1.37
CA ARG A 60 -3.17 5.73 2.73
C ARG A 60 -1.84 4.99 2.70
N PHE A 61 -1.17 4.89 3.85
CA PHE A 61 0.00 4.04 3.99
C PHE A 61 -0.36 2.68 4.58
N TRP A 62 0.21 1.62 4.02
CA TRP A 62 0.05 0.26 4.53
C TRP A 62 1.36 -0.51 4.36
N ASN A 63 1.91 -1.03 5.47
CA ASN A 63 3.22 -1.70 5.49
C ASN A 63 4.35 -0.88 4.83
N GLY A 64 4.31 0.45 4.99
CA GLY A 64 5.23 1.40 4.38
C GLY A 64 4.95 1.71 2.90
N CYS A 65 4.08 0.96 2.23
CA CYS A 65 3.69 1.22 0.85
C CYS A 65 2.54 2.23 0.78
N ILE A 66 2.44 2.94 -0.33
CA ILE A 66 1.23 3.68 -0.68
C ILE A 66 0.17 2.65 -1.09
N GLN A 67 -0.98 2.67 -0.45
CA GLN A 67 -2.17 1.93 -0.88
C GLN A 67 -3.21 2.95 -1.35
N THR A 68 -3.78 2.74 -2.54
CA THR A 68 -4.77 3.66 -3.10
C THR A 68 -5.77 2.89 -3.97
N PHE A 69 -6.95 3.48 -4.19
CA PHE A 69 -7.92 2.99 -5.16
C PHE A 69 -7.72 3.74 -6.48
N VAL A 70 -7.53 2.99 -7.56
CA VAL A 70 -7.32 3.53 -8.90
C VAL A 70 -8.51 3.19 -9.78
N ASP A 71 -9.09 4.19 -10.43
CA ASP A 71 -10.10 3.96 -11.47
C ASP A 71 -9.43 3.38 -12.73
N ASP A 72 -9.96 2.27 -13.24
CA ASP A 72 -9.44 1.61 -14.44
C ASP A 72 -9.97 2.19 -15.77
N GLY A 73 -10.70 3.31 -15.70
CA GLY A 73 -11.33 3.98 -16.84
C GLY A 73 -12.69 3.41 -17.21
N SER A 74 -13.12 2.32 -16.57
CA SER A 74 -14.46 1.74 -16.72
C SER A 74 -15.39 2.06 -15.55
N GLY A 75 -14.95 2.90 -14.62
CA GLY A 75 -15.68 3.25 -13.39
C GLY A 75 -15.52 2.21 -12.28
N HIS A 76 -14.64 1.23 -12.46
CA HIS A 76 -14.29 0.25 -11.44
C HIS A 76 -13.03 0.70 -10.71
N GLN A 77 -13.11 0.73 -9.38
CA GLN A 77 -11.97 1.02 -8.53
C GLN A 77 -11.23 -0.26 -8.18
N GLN A 78 -9.91 -0.25 -8.38
CA GLN A 78 -9.02 -1.33 -7.99
C GLN A 78 -8.05 -0.86 -6.93
N MET A 79 -7.91 -1.65 -5.86
CA MET A 79 -6.90 -1.40 -4.86
C MET A 79 -5.53 -1.73 -5.43
N LYS A 80 -4.63 -0.73 -5.42
CA LYS A 80 -3.26 -0.85 -5.90
C LYS A 80 -2.28 -0.37 -4.84
N PHE A 81 -1.09 -0.94 -4.92
CA PHE A 81 0.02 -0.59 -4.04
C PHE A 81 1.13 0.07 -4.86
N TYR A 82 1.78 1.07 -4.29
CA TYR A 82 2.89 1.77 -4.91
C TYR A 82 4.01 1.96 -3.89
N ASP A 83 5.24 1.89 -4.38
CA ASP A 83 6.42 2.25 -3.62
C ASP A 83 6.41 3.76 -3.29
N TYR A 84 6.77 4.14 -2.06
CA TYR A 84 6.65 5.54 -1.64
C TYR A 84 7.58 6.48 -2.41
N ASP A 85 8.82 6.06 -2.67
CA ASP A 85 9.83 6.92 -3.30
C ASP A 85 9.67 6.93 -4.83
N SER A 86 9.70 5.74 -5.42
CA SER A 86 9.68 5.57 -6.88
C SER A 86 8.29 5.72 -7.49
N LEU A 87 7.22 5.56 -6.70
CA LEU A 87 5.81 5.43 -7.14
C LEU A 87 5.63 4.33 -8.19
N ARG A 88 6.46 3.29 -8.16
CA ARG A 88 6.29 2.11 -8.99
C ARG A 88 5.17 1.25 -8.41
N GLU A 89 4.28 0.78 -9.27
CA GLU A 89 3.21 -0.15 -8.89
C GLU A 89 3.81 -1.47 -8.37
N LEU A 90 3.26 -1.95 -7.27
CA LEU A 90 3.63 -3.19 -6.60
C LEU A 90 2.52 -4.21 -6.86
N ARG A 91 2.92 -5.40 -7.28
CA ARG A 91 2.04 -6.47 -7.76
C ARG A 91 1.70 -7.47 -6.67
#